data_AF-A0A830GCT5-F1
#
_entry.id   AF-A0A830GCT5-F1
#
_cell.length_a   1.000
_cell.length_b   1.000
_cell.length_c   1.000
_cell.angle_alpha   90.00
_cell.angle_beta   90.00
_cell.angle_gamma   90.00
#
_symmetry.space_group_name_H-M   'P 1'
#
loop_
_entity.id
_entity.type
_entity.pdbx_description
1 polymer ?
#
loop_
_entity_poly.entity_id
_entity_poly.type
_entity_poly.pdbx_seq_one_letter_code
_entity_poly.pdbx_strand_id
1 'polypeptide(L)'
;MDEPRGDERGQLILIAGIGIAVALVALALVLNSLVFTQYLATKPTADGSDAIAYERAVEDGVRGLVSEANYREYGPGVDETVEDGIAGNWSDSLTKQYGAHGTLVNVSVRTVEEGTSVHQDDARRFTNASGSGNWTPIESADGVRGFRLTVTNASETSADRPLRVNVTLDGGLTTPVEIYDDGTGVVLNDTTEEDTVSDGFSTPATINFSNGSVDGRETDELAFYDGPNVTQVSIANGDRAVGKYVAVANDTGAGGVTSADDYQTTTDRSPYAVDAVYATTLHATYVGPDVTYETGLRVAPDAFGAGPNGLASEYGVFGPPGGIVFTYNDAPTNLAVTNATGVDPRRFSPTDATVIGPREYDFTGDDVLDTPYVDSSGALSLTNESGTTRIATDVDHTKSLLAVGYWNGTGPSIFYTKPGDGRVYRVAPSENPTVVLDNSANGGVDGVSGIGDVDGDGENELVFVGGSQEQYVYQPEGGKATQISNGKAAQNQGVGASQPTDFDGDGVARVPRVDGSGNLNLVDVRDGTNEKIVSGGVAKSPITAYDIDGDRALEIVYVNTNSHLMYADNVTGTAMTEPLRNATGEEVLGSKATGVA
;
A
#
# COMPACT_ATOMS: atom_id res chain seq x y z
N MET A 1 6.44 -106.72 8.63
CA MET A 1 7.34 -105.58 8.34
C MET A 1 6.61 -104.69 7.36
N ASP A 2 6.09 -103.55 7.82
CA ASP A 2 6.49 -102.23 7.30
C ASP A 2 5.74 -101.12 8.06
N GLU A 3 6.51 -100.09 8.38
CA GLU A 3 6.31 -98.96 9.31
C GLU A 3 5.39 -97.83 8.79
N PRO A 4 4.93 -96.91 9.68
CA PRO A 4 3.87 -95.95 9.41
C PRO A 4 4.37 -94.76 8.58
N ARG A 5 3.61 -94.32 7.57
CA ARG A 5 3.89 -93.08 6.80
C ARG A 5 2.60 -92.34 6.49
N GLY A 6 2.07 -91.60 7.47
CA GLY A 6 0.86 -90.79 7.32
C GLY A 6 0.89 -89.46 8.09
N ASP A 7 1.46 -89.44 9.30
CA ASP A 7 1.40 -88.26 10.18
C ASP A 7 2.53 -87.23 9.99
N GLU A 8 3.66 -87.59 9.36
CA GLU A 8 4.79 -86.66 9.19
C GLU A 8 4.53 -85.55 8.16
N ARG A 9 3.66 -85.77 7.16
CA ARG A 9 3.36 -84.76 6.13
C ARG A 9 2.45 -83.64 6.64
N GLY A 10 1.50 -83.96 7.53
CA GLY A 10 0.64 -82.95 8.17
C GLY A 10 1.42 -82.05 9.12
N GLN A 11 2.34 -82.63 9.91
CA GLN A 11 3.23 -81.89 10.79
C GLN A 11 4.24 -81.04 10.01
N LEU A 12 4.81 -81.54 8.91
CA LEU A 12 5.70 -80.75 8.05
C LEU A 12 4.99 -79.55 7.40
N ILE A 13 3.72 -79.70 7.01
CA ILE A 13 2.91 -78.57 6.48
C ILE A 13 2.59 -77.55 7.58
N LEU A 14 2.30 -78.00 8.81
CA LEU A 14 2.04 -77.09 9.93
C LEU A 14 3.29 -76.33 10.35
N ILE A 15 4.44 -77.01 10.44
CA ILE A 15 5.74 -76.39 10.77
C ILE A 15 6.17 -75.42 9.66
N ALA A 16 6.00 -75.79 8.38
CA ALA A 16 6.26 -74.91 7.26
C ALA A 16 5.31 -73.69 7.25
N GLY A 17 4.03 -73.90 7.56
CA GLY A 17 3.03 -72.83 7.65
C GLY A 17 3.31 -71.83 8.77
N ILE A 18 3.70 -72.31 9.95
CA ILE A 18 4.11 -71.45 11.07
C ILE A 18 5.42 -70.71 10.75
N GLY A 19 6.38 -71.39 10.12
CA GLY A 19 7.63 -70.76 9.67
C GLY A 19 7.39 -69.60 8.69
N ILE A 20 6.48 -69.78 7.74
CA ILE A 20 6.08 -68.73 6.79
C ILE A 20 5.35 -67.60 7.51
N ALA A 21 4.43 -67.92 8.44
CA ALA A 21 3.71 -66.89 9.21
C ALA A 21 4.65 -66.02 10.05
N VAL A 22 5.63 -66.63 10.74
CA VAL A 22 6.64 -65.91 11.51
C VAL A 22 7.53 -65.07 10.59
N ALA A 23 7.93 -65.59 9.43
CA ALA A 23 8.71 -64.82 8.46
C ALA A 23 7.92 -63.62 7.91
N LEU A 24 6.61 -63.76 7.68
CA LEU A 24 5.74 -62.66 7.23
C LEU A 24 5.54 -61.61 8.32
N VAL A 25 5.41 -62.01 9.58
CA VAL A 25 5.32 -61.06 10.71
C VAL A 25 6.64 -60.32 10.93
N ALA A 26 7.77 -61.04 10.86
CA ALA A 26 9.09 -60.42 10.92
C ALA A 26 9.32 -59.48 9.74
N LEU A 27 8.93 -59.87 8.53
CA LEU A 27 8.99 -59.03 7.34
C LEU A 27 8.10 -57.79 7.50
N ALA A 28 6.88 -57.93 8.00
CA ALA A 28 5.98 -56.80 8.26
C ALA A 28 6.53 -55.86 9.33
N LEU A 29 7.15 -56.38 10.40
CA LEU A 29 7.82 -55.58 11.41
C LEU A 29 9.03 -54.82 10.84
N VAL A 30 9.85 -55.48 10.01
CA VAL A 30 10.98 -54.83 9.33
C VAL A 30 10.47 -53.82 8.31
N LEU A 31 9.42 -54.12 7.55
CA LEU A 31 8.82 -53.20 6.59
C LEU A 31 8.24 -51.97 7.30
N ASN A 32 7.50 -52.17 8.40
CA ASN A 32 6.95 -51.08 9.20
C ASN A 32 8.05 -50.25 9.88
N SER A 33 9.15 -50.89 10.30
CA SER A 33 10.32 -50.17 10.86
C SER A 33 11.08 -49.39 9.78
N LEU A 34 11.18 -49.94 8.57
CA LEU A 34 11.86 -49.31 7.43
C LEU A 34 11.02 -48.18 6.85
N VAL A 35 9.68 -48.30 6.84
CA VAL A 35 8.75 -47.20 6.55
C VAL A 35 8.88 -46.11 7.62
N PHE A 36 8.96 -46.45 8.92
CA PHE A 36 9.15 -45.46 9.97
C PHE A 36 10.52 -44.76 9.89
N THR A 37 11.58 -45.50 9.55
CA THR A 37 12.94 -44.95 9.40
C THR A 37 13.06 -44.13 8.12
N GLN A 38 12.44 -44.54 7.01
CA GLN A 38 12.35 -43.73 5.79
C GLN A 38 11.52 -42.47 6.03
N TYR A 39 10.42 -42.55 6.79
CA TYR A 39 9.62 -41.38 7.16
C TYR A 39 10.39 -40.38 8.05
N LEU A 40 11.28 -40.88 8.91
CA LEU A 40 12.21 -40.03 9.68
C LEU A 40 13.35 -39.47 8.82
N ALA A 41 13.84 -40.23 7.84
CA ALA A 41 14.97 -39.85 6.99
C ALA A 41 14.57 -38.99 5.77
N THR A 42 13.28 -38.94 5.42
CA THR A 42 12.72 -38.06 4.37
C THR A 42 12.00 -36.84 4.94
N LYS A 43 12.08 -36.58 6.25
CA LYS A 43 11.92 -35.18 6.68
C LYS A 43 13.05 -34.41 6.00
N PRO A 44 12.76 -33.42 5.14
CA PRO A 44 13.80 -32.50 4.73
C PRO A 44 14.36 -31.94 6.03
N THR A 45 15.67 -32.04 6.21
CA THR A 45 16.35 -31.29 7.26
C THR A 45 15.96 -29.85 7.06
N ALA A 46 15.19 -29.27 8.00
CA ALA A 46 14.86 -27.87 7.97
C ALA A 46 16.17 -27.10 8.14
N ASP A 47 16.75 -26.68 7.01
CA ASP A 47 17.91 -25.79 7.02
C ASP A 47 17.49 -24.46 7.66
N GLY A 48 18.43 -23.74 8.27
CA GLY A 48 18.18 -22.42 8.87
C GLY A 48 17.59 -21.37 7.91
N SER A 49 17.36 -21.71 6.64
CA SER A 49 16.62 -20.91 5.67
C SER A 49 15.23 -20.53 6.12
N ASP A 50 14.52 -21.39 6.87
CA ASP A 50 13.15 -21.09 7.32
C ASP A 50 13.14 -20.05 8.44
N ALA A 51 14.15 -20.08 9.31
CA ALA A 51 14.35 -19.08 10.35
C ALA A 51 14.76 -17.73 9.75
N ILE A 52 15.60 -17.73 8.70
CA ILE A 52 15.97 -16.51 7.95
C ILE A 52 14.76 -15.96 7.17
N ALA A 53 13.93 -16.83 6.59
CA ALA A 53 12.70 -16.40 5.92
C ALA A 53 11.70 -15.77 6.90
N TYR A 54 11.56 -16.36 8.09
CA TYR A 54 10.79 -15.77 9.18
C TYR A 54 11.34 -14.41 9.62
N GLU A 55 12.65 -14.30 9.83
CA GLU A 55 13.30 -13.04 10.20
C GLU A 55 13.01 -11.93 9.19
N ARG A 56 13.15 -12.23 7.89
CA ARG A 56 12.81 -11.28 6.82
C ARG A 56 11.32 -10.92 6.80
N ALA A 57 10.44 -11.90 6.98
CA ALA A 57 9.00 -11.63 7.06
C ALA A 57 8.69 -10.66 8.21
N VAL A 58 9.28 -10.88 9.39
CA VAL A 58 9.14 -9.97 10.55
C VAL A 58 9.67 -8.58 10.23
N GLU A 59 10.87 -8.48 9.67
CA GLU A 59 11.49 -7.20 9.31
C GLU A 59 10.64 -6.43 8.29
N ASP A 60 10.19 -7.10 7.23
CA ASP A 60 9.39 -6.52 6.14
C ASP A 60 8.00 -6.09 6.62
N GLY A 61 7.30 -6.94 7.38
CA GLY A 61 5.97 -6.63 7.91
C GLY A 61 6.00 -5.47 8.90
N VAL A 62 6.99 -5.44 9.81
CA VAL A 62 7.13 -4.32 10.76
C VAL A 62 7.58 -3.06 10.04
N ARG A 63 8.44 -3.15 9.02
CA ARG A 63 8.83 -1.99 8.20
C ARG A 63 7.60 -1.37 7.55
N GLY A 64 6.72 -2.19 6.98
CA GLY A 64 5.46 -1.71 6.41
C GLY A 64 4.53 -1.07 7.44
N LEU A 65 4.42 -1.68 8.62
CA LEU A 65 3.60 -1.14 9.72
C LEU A 65 4.10 0.22 10.20
N VAL A 66 5.41 0.37 10.42
CA VAL A 66 6.01 1.66 10.83
C VAL A 66 5.83 2.72 9.74
N SER A 67 6.08 2.35 8.47
CA SER A 67 5.86 3.25 7.34
C SER A 67 4.40 3.72 7.25
N GLU A 68 3.44 2.82 7.44
CA GLU A 68 2.00 3.13 7.41
C GLU A 68 1.57 3.99 8.60
N ALA A 69 2.08 3.71 9.80
CA ALA A 69 1.78 4.50 10.98
C ALA A 69 2.28 5.94 10.85
N ASN A 70 3.50 6.12 10.34
CA ASN A 70 4.05 7.43 10.03
C ASN A 70 3.28 8.12 8.89
N TYR A 71 2.84 7.36 7.89
CA TYR A 71 2.04 7.89 6.79
C TYR A 71 0.68 8.42 7.27
N ARG A 72 0.00 7.69 8.14
CA ARG A 72 -1.29 8.14 8.69
C ARG A 72 -1.15 9.26 9.70
N GLU A 73 0.08 9.56 10.16
CA GLU A 73 0.36 10.61 11.14
C GLU A 73 -0.52 10.44 12.38
N TYR A 74 -0.70 9.22 12.89
CA TYR A 74 -1.41 9.02 14.17
C TYR A 74 -0.83 10.04 15.15
N GLY A 75 -1.70 10.82 15.81
CA GLY A 75 -1.28 11.97 16.60
C GLY A 75 -0.40 11.56 17.80
N PRO A 76 -0.48 12.26 18.94
CA PRO A 76 0.21 11.79 20.13
C PRO A 76 -0.17 10.32 20.42
N GLY A 77 0.80 9.40 20.44
CA GLY A 77 0.59 7.95 20.59
C GLY A 77 0.83 7.09 19.33
N VAL A 78 1.48 7.60 18.29
CA VAL A 78 1.89 6.79 17.11
C VAL A 78 2.81 5.62 17.50
N ASP A 79 3.64 5.81 18.52
CA ASP A 79 4.52 4.80 19.11
C ASP A 79 3.72 3.66 19.76
N GLU A 80 2.71 3.99 20.57
CA GLU A 80 1.79 3.02 21.18
C GLU A 80 1.03 2.25 20.09
N THR A 81 0.57 2.93 19.04
CA THR A 81 -0.14 2.32 17.91
C THR A 81 0.74 1.32 17.17
N VAL A 82 2.01 1.66 16.94
CA VAL A 82 2.99 0.76 16.33
C VAL A 82 3.27 -0.44 17.24
N GLU A 83 3.46 -0.20 18.55
CA GLU A 83 3.71 -1.26 19.51
C GLU A 83 2.55 -2.27 19.57
N ASP A 84 1.31 -1.78 19.68
CA ASP A 84 0.09 -2.61 19.73
C ASP A 84 -0.14 -3.37 18.42
N GLY A 85 0.09 -2.72 17.27
CA GLY A 85 -0.04 -3.37 15.96
C GLY A 85 0.95 -4.52 15.76
N ILE A 86 2.19 -4.37 16.25
CA ILE A 86 3.22 -5.42 16.18
C ILE A 86 2.92 -6.54 17.17
N ALA A 87 2.66 -6.19 18.44
CA ALA A 87 2.49 -7.16 19.52
C ALA A 87 1.18 -7.95 19.41
N GLY A 88 0.12 -7.32 18.90
CA GLY A 88 -1.18 -7.95 18.65
C GLY A 88 -1.24 -8.55 17.25
N ASN A 89 -1.64 -7.74 16.27
CA ASN A 89 -2.07 -8.21 14.96
C ASN A 89 -0.97 -8.98 14.20
N TRP A 90 0.23 -8.41 14.13
CA TRP A 90 1.33 -9.02 13.35
C TRP A 90 1.86 -10.31 13.97
N SER A 91 2.14 -10.30 15.28
CA SER A 91 2.63 -11.48 16.00
C SER A 91 1.60 -12.62 15.99
N ASP A 92 0.31 -12.30 16.15
CA ASP A 92 -0.77 -13.29 16.13
C ASP A 92 -0.95 -13.93 14.74
N SER A 93 -0.89 -13.13 13.66
CA SER A 93 -0.97 -13.65 12.29
C SER A 93 0.18 -14.59 11.96
N LEU A 94 1.42 -14.20 12.32
CA LEU A 94 2.59 -15.07 12.16
C LEU A 94 2.44 -16.37 12.99
N THR A 95 1.93 -16.27 14.21
CA THR A 95 1.71 -17.44 15.08
C THR A 95 0.69 -18.41 14.48
N LYS A 96 -0.41 -17.91 13.89
CA LYS A 96 -1.40 -18.75 13.20
C LYS A 96 -0.79 -19.44 11.97
N GLN A 97 -0.07 -18.68 11.13
CA GLN A 97 0.53 -19.17 9.89
C GLN A 97 1.59 -20.25 10.15
N TYR A 98 2.59 -19.96 10.99
CA TYR A 98 3.66 -20.90 11.29
C TYR A 98 3.20 -22.04 12.21
N GLY A 99 2.22 -21.78 13.07
CA GLY A 99 1.60 -22.79 13.94
C GLY A 99 0.90 -23.90 13.16
N ALA A 100 0.29 -23.59 12.01
CA ALA A 100 -0.28 -24.58 11.10
C ALA A 100 0.76 -25.59 10.57
N HIS A 101 2.04 -25.20 10.56
CA HIS A 101 3.17 -26.01 10.13
C HIS A 101 3.97 -26.63 11.29
N GLY A 102 3.47 -26.52 12.53
CA GLY A 102 4.12 -27.08 13.72
C GLY A 102 5.34 -26.30 14.20
N THR A 103 5.43 -25.02 13.82
CA THR A 103 6.47 -24.09 14.24
C THR A 103 5.87 -23.05 15.17
N LEU A 104 6.52 -22.79 16.30
CA LEU A 104 6.13 -21.73 17.22
C LEU A 104 6.96 -20.49 16.94
N VAL A 105 6.30 -19.36 16.71
CA VAL A 105 6.95 -18.07 16.50
C VAL A 105 6.42 -17.04 17.47
N ASN A 106 7.20 -16.01 17.74
CA ASN A 106 6.76 -14.87 18.56
C ASN A 106 7.58 -13.63 18.22
N VAL A 107 6.90 -12.50 18.07
CA VAL A 107 7.54 -11.18 17.95
C VAL A 107 7.15 -10.35 19.17
N SER A 108 8.14 -9.71 19.78
CA SER A 108 7.89 -8.79 20.90
C SER A 108 8.65 -7.48 20.67
N VAL A 109 7.99 -6.36 20.94
CA VAL A 109 8.61 -5.04 20.88
C VAL A 109 9.52 -4.85 22.09
N ARG A 110 10.73 -4.31 21.85
CA ARG A 110 11.69 -3.96 22.90
C ARG A 110 11.68 -2.47 23.15
N THR A 111 11.74 -1.68 22.08
CA THR A 111 11.73 -0.23 22.11
C THR A 111 11.11 0.30 20.83
N VAL A 112 10.34 1.37 20.95
CA VAL A 112 9.98 2.25 19.84
C VAL A 112 10.79 3.54 20.04
N GLU A 113 11.51 3.97 19.02
CA GLU A 113 12.25 5.23 18.99
C GLU A 113 11.33 6.29 18.40
N GLU A 114 10.95 7.27 19.21
CA GLU A 114 10.15 8.42 18.79
C GLU A 114 10.90 9.28 17.76
N GLY A 115 10.16 9.87 16.84
CA GLY A 115 10.70 10.78 15.85
C GLY A 115 9.69 11.88 15.52
N THR A 116 10.13 12.78 14.66
CA THR A 116 9.31 13.85 14.10
C THR A 116 9.39 13.77 12.58
N SER A 117 8.25 13.62 11.93
CA SER A 117 8.15 13.75 10.48
C SER A 117 7.94 15.21 10.12
N VAL A 118 8.79 15.73 9.22
CA VAL A 118 8.73 17.12 8.72
C VAL A 118 8.35 17.12 7.26
N HIS A 119 7.42 18.00 6.90
CA HIS A 119 6.73 17.93 5.62
C HIS A 119 6.56 19.30 4.97
N GLN A 120 6.55 19.28 3.64
CA GLN A 120 5.86 20.25 2.79
C GLN A 120 5.20 19.49 1.66
N ASP A 121 3.91 19.21 1.77
CA ASP A 121 3.18 18.38 0.80
C ASP A 121 2.87 19.13 -0.50
N ASP A 122 2.56 20.42 -0.40
CA ASP A 122 2.25 21.27 -1.54
C ASP A 122 3.51 21.67 -2.28
N ALA A 123 3.43 21.65 -3.61
CA ALA A 123 4.46 22.23 -4.47
C ALA A 123 4.48 23.76 -4.32
N ARG A 124 5.28 24.25 -3.36
CA ARG A 124 5.44 25.68 -3.06
C ARG A 124 6.91 26.04 -2.85
N ARG A 125 7.20 27.32 -2.65
CA ARG A 125 8.54 27.78 -2.30
C ARG A 125 8.99 27.15 -0.98
N PHE A 126 10.25 26.68 -0.92
CA PHE A 126 10.86 26.04 0.26
C PHE A 126 11.13 27.05 1.39
N THR A 127 10.06 27.62 1.93
CA THR A 127 10.08 28.68 2.93
C THR A 127 9.48 28.16 4.24
N ASN A 128 9.82 28.78 5.37
CA ASN A 128 9.13 28.51 6.64
C ASN A 128 7.72 29.14 6.65
N ALA A 129 6.99 29.00 7.76
CA ALA A 129 5.65 29.56 7.98
C ALA A 129 5.60 31.09 7.81
N SER A 130 6.69 31.80 8.16
CA SER A 130 6.80 33.26 7.97
C SER A 130 7.14 33.70 6.55
N GLY A 131 7.45 32.76 5.64
CA GLY A 131 7.86 33.02 4.26
C GLY A 131 9.37 33.25 4.06
N SER A 132 10.21 32.96 5.05
CA SER A 132 11.68 33.02 4.91
C SER A 132 12.21 31.86 4.09
N GLY A 133 12.99 32.13 3.04
CA GLY A 133 13.70 31.11 2.24
C GLY A 133 15.03 30.67 2.84
N ASN A 134 15.45 31.29 3.96
CA ASN A 134 16.61 30.86 4.74
C ASN A 134 16.12 30.42 6.11
N TRP A 135 16.13 29.11 6.36
CA TRP A 135 15.57 28.53 7.57
C TRP A 135 16.08 27.10 7.80
N THR A 136 15.72 26.50 8.93
CA THR A 136 16.24 25.20 9.36
C THR A 136 15.07 24.25 9.62
N PRO A 137 14.66 23.44 8.62
CA PRO A 137 13.59 22.47 8.83
C PRO A 137 13.87 21.48 9.96
N ILE A 138 15.12 21.04 10.12
CA ILE A 138 15.51 20.11 11.18
C ILE A 138 16.62 20.77 11.98
N GLU A 139 16.32 21.26 13.18
CA GLU A 139 17.22 22.02 14.04
C GLU A 139 18.20 21.14 14.81
N SER A 140 17.72 19.99 15.30
CA SER A 140 18.49 19.05 16.11
C SER A 140 17.89 17.64 16.02
N ALA A 141 18.64 16.69 15.49
CA ALA A 141 18.22 15.30 15.38
C ALA A 141 19.37 14.35 15.78
N ASP A 142 19.04 13.13 16.22
CA ASP A 142 19.99 12.02 16.38
C ASP A 142 19.85 11.05 15.19
N GLY A 143 19.95 11.63 14.00
CA GLY A 143 19.73 10.96 12.72
C GLY A 143 18.48 11.45 11.98
N VAL A 144 18.58 11.50 10.65
CA VAL A 144 17.50 11.85 9.72
C VAL A 144 17.40 10.78 8.64
N ARG A 145 16.20 10.21 8.49
CA ARG A 145 15.87 9.17 7.51
C ARG A 145 14.75 9.62 6.58
N GLY A 146 14.60 8.93 5.46
CA GLY A 146 13.55 9.22 4.48
C GLY A 146 13.63 10.62 3.88
N PHE A 147 14.78 11.29 3.97
CA PHE A 147 14.92 12.66 3.51
C PHE A 147 14.89 12.73 1.98
N ARG A 148 13.78 13.26 1.48
CA ARG A 148 13.51 13.42 0.05
C ARG A 148 12.96 14.80 -0.24
N LEU A 149 13.40 15.37 -1.36
CA LEU A 149 13.02 16.69 -1.85
C LEU A 149 12.70 16.60 -3.34
N THR A 150 11.49 16.98 -3.75
CA THR A 150 11.11 17.06 -5.17
C THR A 150 11.08 18.51 -5.61
N VAL A 151 11.86 18.85 -6.62
CA VAL A 151 11.86 20.18 -7.24
C VAL A 151 10.93 20.18 -8.45
N THR A 152 9.84 20.93 -8.39
CA THR A 152 8.88 21.06 -9.49
C THR A 152 9.16 22.26 -10.38
N ASN A 153 9.87 23.27 -9.88
CA ASN A 153 10.34 24.40 -10.67
C ASN A 153 11.62 25.01 -10.05
N ALA A 154 12.68 25.11 -10.85
CA ALA A 154 13.94 25.76 -10.45
C ALA A 154 14.34 26.93 -11.37
N SER A 155 13.44 27.42 -12.23
CA SER A 155 13.75 28.43 -13.26
C SER A 155 14.24 29.78 -12.71
N GLU A 156 14.05 30.06 -11.41
CA GLU A 156 14.58 31.27 -10.75
C GLU A 156 15.96 31.06 -10.07
N THR A 157 16.49 29.84 -10.11
CA THR A 157 17.82 29.47 -9.60
C THR A 157 18.89 29.58 -10.69
N SER A 158 20.16 29.61 -10.29
CA SER A 158 21.32 29.52 -11.17
C SER A 158 22.55 29.09 -10.36
N ALA A 159 23.66 28.73 -11.01
CA ALA A 159 24.91 28.39 -10.32
C ALA A 159 25.39 29.48 -9.34
N ASP A 160 25.15 30.77 -9.65
CA ASP A 160 25.50 31.88 -8.75
C ASP A 160 24.50 32.07 -7.59
N ARG A 161 23.28 31.56 -7.73
CA ARG A 161 22.17 31.73 -6.77
C ARG A 161 21.32 30.46 -6.68
N PRO A 162 21.88 29.32 -6.24
CA PRO A 162 21.19 28.04 -6.19
C PRO A 162 20.23 27.96 -5.01
N LEU A 163 19.26 27.04 -5.07
CA LEU A 163 18.67 26.47 -3.87
C LEU A 163 19.77 25.67 -3.18
N ARG A 164 20.02 25.90 -1.89
CA ARG A 164 21.05 25.16 -1.17
C ARG A 164 20.44 24.41 0.00
N VAL A 165 20.68 23.10 0.03
CA VAL A 165 20.33 22.22 1.14
C VAL A 165 21.62 21.88 1.87
N ASN A 166 21.77 22.33 3.11
CA ASN A 166 22.94 22.02 3.93
C ASN A 166 22.58 20.91 4.91
N VAL A 167 23.29 19.79 4.81
CA VAL A 167 23.17 18.64 5.71
C VAL A 167 24.35 18.66 6.66
N THR A 168 24.09 18.69 7.96
CA THR A 168 25.14 18.64 8.99
C THR A 168 25.19 17.25 9.61
N LEU A 169 26.37 16.65 9.60
CA LEU A 169 26.63 15.36 10.20
C LEU A 169 27.23 15.51 11.61
N ASP A 170 27.17 14.44 12.39
CA ASP A 170 27.85 14.29 13.66
C ASP A 170 29.33 14.66 13.55
N GLY A 171 29.79 15.44 14.52
CA GLY A 171 31.12 16.08 14.46
C GLY A 171 31.13 17.47 13.82
N GLY A 172 29.98 17.95 13.32
CA GLY A 172 29.76 19.33 12.88
C GLY A 172 30.20 19.62 11.45
N LEU A 173 30.42 18.58 10.63
CA LEU A 173 30.68 18.75 9.21
C LEU A 173 29.37 19.08 8.49
N THR A 174 29.32 20.23 7.82
CA THR A 174 28.16 20.63 7.01
C THR A 174 28.50 20.53 5.53
N THR A 175 27.77 19.68 4.82
CA THR A 175 27.88 19.52 3.36
C THR A 175 26.74 20.25 2.66
N PRO A 176 27.04 21.28 1.86
CA PRO A 176 26.04 21.99 1.05
C PRO A 176 25.83 21.31 -0.31
N VAL A 177 24.59 20.90 -0.58
CA VAL A 177 24.12 20.47 -1.90
C VAL A 177 23.44 21.64 -2.58
N GLU A 178 23.97 22.06 -3.73
CA GLU A 178 23.39 23.12 -4.55
C GLU A 178 22.52 22.52 -5.66
N ILE A 179 21.32 23.06 -5.79
CA ILE A 179 20.32 22.63 -6.77
C ILE A 179 19.97 23.84 -7.62
N TYR A 180 20.19 23.76 -8.93
CA TYR A 180 19.88 24.86 -9.82
C TYR A 180 19.58 24.45 -11.27
N ASP A 181 18.88 25.32 -12.00
CA ASP A 181 18.65 25.22 -13.43
C ASP A 181 19.87 25.78 -14.19
N ASP A 182 20.49 24.97 -15.05
CA ASP A 182 21.65 25.34 -15.87
C ASP A 182 21.27 25.87 -17.28
N GLY A 183 19.96 25.96 -17.56
CA GLY A 183 19.38 26.33 -18.85
C GLY A 183 19.06 25.13 -19.76
N THR A 184 19.47 23.92 -19.38
CA THR A 184 19.14 22.64 -20.05
C THR A 184 18.34 21.70 -19.16
N GLY A 185 18.53 21.79 -17.84
CA GLY A 185 17.80 21.05 -16.82
C GLY A 185 18.22 21.48 -15.41
N VAL A 186 17.71 20.77 -14.41
CA VAL A 186 18.12 20.92 -13.01
C VAL A 186 19.32 20.04 -12.74
N VAL A 187 20.37 20.59 -12.14
CA VAL A 187 21.56 19.86 -11.73
C VAL A 187 21.72 19.88 -10.22
N LEU A 188 22.36 18.85 -9.70
CA LEU A 188 22.89 18.76 -8.34
C LEU A 188 24.39 19.02 -8.36
N ASN A 189 24.89 19.74 -7.36
CA ASN A 189 26.31 20.03 -7.19
C ASN A 189 26.67 19.90 -5.70
N ASP A 190 27.52 18.93 -5.36
CA ASP A 190 28.17 18.85 -4.05
C ASP A 190 29.43 19.71 -4.06
N THR A 191 29.40 20.85 -3.37
CA THR A 191 30.54 21.78 -3.42
C THR A 191 31.76 21.33 -2.61
N THR A 192 31.69 20.18 -1.93
CA THR A 192 32.81 19.65 -1.13
C THR A 192 33.80 18.82 -1.94
N GLU A 193 33.41 18.31 -3.11
CA GLU A 193 34.27 17.57 -4.03
C GLU A 193 34.40 18.30 -5.38
N GLU A 194 35.64 18.55 -5.82
CA GLU A 194 35.88 19.11 -7.16
C GLU A 194 35.34 18.14 -8.24
N ASP A 195 34.58 18.68 -9.20
CA ASP A 195 33.98 17.97 -10.36
C ASP A 195 32.77 17.04 -10.07
N THR A 196 32.04 17.21 -8.97
CA THR A 196 30.77 16.50 -8.69
C THR A 196 29.54 17.34 -9.05
N VAL A 197 29.30 17.48 -10.36
CA VAL A 197 28.08 18.08 -10.90
C VAL A 197 27.33 17.02 -11.70
N SER A 198 26.06 16.82 -11.35
CA SER A 198 25.24 15.81 -11.97
C SER A 198 24.95 16.15 -13.44
N ASP A 199 24.52 15.14 -14.20
CA ASP A 199 23.83 15.40 -15.46
C ASP A 199 22.54 16.21 -15.20
N GLY A 200 22.09 16.98 -16.21
CA GLY A 200 20.85 17.76 -16.10
C GLY A 200 19.59 16.88 -16.11
N PHE A 201 18.72 17.10 -15.13
CA PHE A 201 17.43 16.44 -14.97
C PHE A 201 16.26 17.33 -15.41
N SER A 202 15.17 16.75 -15.89
CA SER A 202 13.93 17.49 -16.13
C SER A 202 13.20 17.73 -14.82
N THR A 203 12.47 18.85 -14.71
CA THR A 203 11.49 19.00 -13.63
C THR A 203 10.17 18.32 -13.99
N PRO A 204 9.45 17.71 -13.02
CA PRO A 204 9.86 17.55 -11.62
C PRO A 204 11.02 16.57 -11.45
N ALA A 205 11.96 16.89 -10.55
CA ALA A 205 13.10 16.04 -10.21
C ALA A 205 13.05 15.69 -8.72
N THR A 206 13.04 14.41 -8.38
CA THR A 206 13.02 13.91 -7.01
C THR A 206 14.43 13.54 -6.56
N ILE A 207 14.93 14.29 -5.59
CA ILE A 207 16.23 14.12 -4.97
C ILE A 207 16.02 13.35 -3.66
N ASN A 208 16.57 12.15 -3.58
CA ASN A 208 16.47 11.31 -2.39
C ASN A 208 17.86 11.19 -1.76
N PHE A 209 18.04 11.94 -0.67
CA PHE A 209 19.30 11.94 0.08
C PHE A 209 19.56 10.58 0.73
N SER A 210 18.52 9.92 1.21
CA SER A 210 18.66 8.69 2.00
C SER A 210 19.13 7.48 1.19
N ASN A 211 18.90 7.46 -0.12
CA ASN A 211 19.44 6.44 -1.02
C ASN A 211 20.44 6.99 -2.05
N GLY A 212 20.82 8.27 -1.93
CA GLY A 212 21.76 8.93 -2.82
C GLY A 212 21.36 8.95 -4.29
N SER A 213 20.11 9.28 -4.63
CA SER A 213 19.61 9.23 -6.01
C SER A 213 18.81 10.45 -6.45
N VAL A 214 18.73 10.65 -7.77
CA VAL A 214 17.78 11.57 -8.44
C VAL A 214 16.90 10.78 -9.40
N ASP A 215 15.58 10.87 -9.25
CA ASP A 215 14.58 10.07 -9.99
C ASP A 215 14.92 8.56 -9.98
N GLY A 216 15.39 8.08 -8.84
CA GLY A 216 15.80 6.69 -8.62
C GLY A 216 17.14 6.30 -9.24
N ARG A 217 17.87 7.21 -9.92
CA ARG A 217 19.23 6.96 -10.42
C ARG A 217 20.25 7.43 -9.39
N GLU A 218 21.10 6.51 -8.95
CA GLU A 218 22.21 6.84 -8.03
C GLU A 218 23.09 7.98 -8.59
N THR A 219 23.57 8.83 -7.68
CA THR A 219 24.33 10.04 -8.00
C THR A 219 25.44 10.21 -6.95
N ASP A 220 26.65 10.56 -7.40
CA ASP A 220 27.81 10.67 -6.50
C ASP A 220 27.70 11.90 -5.59
N GLU A 221 26.94 12.93 -5.98
CA GLU A 221 26.70 14.18 -5.26
C GLU A 221 25.99 13.99 -3.91
N LEU A 222 25.44 12.80 -3.66
CA LEU A 222 24.76 12.45 -2.41
C LEU A 222 25.49 11.35 -1.64
N ALA A 223 26.66 10.89 -2.11
CA ALA A 223 27.41 9.79 -1.48
C ALA A 223 27.90 10.13 -0.07
N PHE A 224 28.00 11.41 0.29
CA PHE A 224 28.35 11.86 1.63
C PHE A 224 27.23 11.60 2.66
N TYR A 225 25.98 11.44 2.20
CA TYR A 225 24.82 11.43 3.09
C TYR A 225 24.81 10.15 3.94
N ASP A 226 24.80 10.33 5.25
CA ASP A 226 24.76 9.25 6.23
C ASP A 226 23.65 9.54 7.24
N GLY A 227 22.42 9.13 6.88
CA GLY A 227 21.19 9.47 7.59
C GLY A 227 21.27 9.31 9.12
N PRO A 228 21.71 8.17 9.67
CA PRO A 228 21.88 7.98 11.11
C PRO A 228 22.78 9.00 11.81
N ASN A 229 23.69 9.65 11.09
CA ASN A 229 24.62 10.64 11.64
C ASN A 229 24.21 12.08 11.28
N VAL A 230 23.05 12.31 10.66
CA VAL A 230 22.57 13.67 10.36
C VAL A 230 22.01 14.31 11.63
N THR A 231 22.54 15.49 11.98
CA THR A 231 22.14 16.25 13.16
C THR A 231 21.30 17.48 12.85
N GLN A 232 21.42 18.03 11.64
CA GLN A 232 20.70 19.24 11.24
C GLN A 232 20.54 19.30 9.71
N VAL A 233 19.39 19.81 9.26
CA VAL A 233 19.15 20.15 7.84
C VAL A 233 18.69 21.60 7.76
N SER A 234 19.37 22.40 6.93
CA SER A 234 19.00 23.79 6.68
C SER A 234 18.87 24.11 5.19
N ILE A 235 17.94 25.00 4.88
CA ILE A 235 17.67 25.46 3.52
C ILE A 235 18.10 26.92 3.41
N ALA A 236 18.82 27.24 2.35
CA ALA A 236 19.10 28.61 1.94
C ALA A 236 18.57 28.86 0.52
N ASN A 237 18.14 30.10 0.27
CA ASN A 237 17.54 30.52 -1.00
C ASN A 237 16.30 29.70 -1.42
N GLY A 238 15.56 29.17 -0.46
CA GLY A 238 14.37 28.35 -0.68
C GLY A 238 13.22 29.07 -1.40
N ASP A 239 13.22 30.40 -1.43
CA ASP A 239 12.27 31.23 -2.17
C ASP A 239 12.45 31.19 -3.69
N ARG A 240 13.51 30.56 -4.20
CA ARG A 240 13.91 30.58 -5.62
C ARG A 240 13.60 29.28 -6.35
N ALA A 241 13.13 28.26 -5.64
CA ALA A 241 12.67 27.00 -6.19
C ALA A 241 11.31 26.64 -5.59
N VAL A 242 10.52 25.90 -6.34
CA VAL A 242 9.21 25.38 -5.94
C VAL A 242 9.32 23.86 -5.87
N GLY A 243 8.74 23.27 -4.84
CA GLY A 243 8.77 21.84 -4.66
C GLY A 243 8.12 21.38 -3.37
N LYS A 244 8.38 20.13 -3.01
CA LYS A 244 7.88 19.45 -1.81
C LYS A 244 9.02 18.68 -1.13
N TYR A 245 8.90 18.38 0.15
CA TYR A 245 9.88 17.55 0.84
C TYR A 245 9.25 16.77 1.99
N VAL A 246 9.92 15.69 2.38
CA VAL A 246 9.61 14.92 3.59
C VAL A 246 10.91 14.40 4.21
N ALA A 247 10.95 14.30 5.54
CA ALA A 247 11.99 13.58 6.27
C ALA A 247 11.46 13.14 7.64
N VAL A 248 12.02 12.06 8.19
CA VAL A 248 11.77 11.61 9.57
C VAL A 248 13.06 11.79 10.36
N ALA A 249 13.02 12.67 11.35
CA ALA A 249 14.13 12.96 12.24
C ALA A 249 13.92 12.26 13.58
N ASN A 250 14.99 11.68 14.12
CA ASN A 250 14.98 11.07 15.45
C ASN A 250 14.97 12.14 16.52
N ASP A 251 14.09 12.01 17.52
CA ASP A 251 14.06 12.96 18.63
C ASP A 251 15.30 12.79 19.52
N THR A 252 15.90 13.91 19.90
CA THR A 252 17.07 13.95 20.79
C THR A 252 16.68 14.02 22.28
N GLY A 253 15.40 14.25 22.59
CA GLY A 253 14.89 14.50 23.93
C GLY A 253 15.42 15.79 24.58
N ALA A 254 16.21 16.59 23.86
CA ALA A 254 16.89 17.79 24.33
C ALA A 254 16.86 18.91 23.28
N GLY A 255 15.84 19.77 23.37
CA GLY A 255 15.54 20.73 22.30
C GLY A 255 14.65 20.06 21.25
N GLY A 256 13.65 20.78 20.74
CA GLY A 256 12.75 20.21 19.73
C GLY A 256 13.52 19.91 18.44
N VAL A 257 13.11 18.85 17.73
CA VAL A 257 13.59 18.58 16.36
C VAL A 257 13.38 19.79 15.45
N THR A 258 12.31 20.54 15.71
CA THR A 258 11.89 21.72 14.96
C THR A 258 11.63 22.91 15.90
N SER A 259 11.64 24.11 15.33
CA SER A 259 11.09 25.30 15.97
C SER A 259 9.63 25.49 15.55
N ALA A 260 8.72 25.51 16.54
CA ALA A 260 7.28 25.59 16.27
C ALA A 260 6.86 26.83 15.45
N ASP A 261 7.60 27.94 15.55
CA ASP A 261 7.30 29.17 14.81
C ASP A 261 7.63 29.07 13.30
N ASP A 262 8.40 28.06 12.89
CA ASP A 262 8.78 27.83 11.49
C ASP A 262 7.75 26.98 10.72
N TYR A 263 6.77 26.39 11.42
CA TYR A 263 5.82 25.44 10.86
C TYR A 263 4.37 25.94 10.98
N GLN A 264 3.56 25.61 9.98
CA GLN A 264 2.11 25.79 10.01
C GLN A 264 1.45 24.65 10.77
N THR A 265 0.13 24.75 10.97
CA THR A 265 -0.64 23.66 11.56
C THR A 265 -0.75 22.47 10.61
N THR A 266 -1.03 21.28 11.14
CA THR A 266 -1.21 20.07 10.33
C THR A 266 -2.37 20.19 9.34
N THR A 267 -3.35 21.06 9.60
CA THR A 267 -4.48 21.35 8.69
C THR A 267 -4.03 22.10 7.43
N ASP A 268 -3.00 22.94 7.53
CA ASP A 268 -2.49 23.73 6.40
C ASP A 268 -1.54 22.92 5.49
N ARG A 269 -1.06 21.76 5.96
CA ARG A 269 -0.23 20.77 5.22
C ARG A 269 1.08 21.28 4.59
N SER A 270 1.51 22.54 4.77
CA SER A 270 2.79 23.03 4.20
C SER A 270 3.36 24.36 4.75
N PRO A 271 4.59 24.36 5.35
CA PRO A 271 5.27 23.22 5.94
C PRO A 271 4.64 22.88 7.29
N TYR A 272 4.64 21.61 7.69
CA TYR A 272 4.17 21.18 9.00
C TYR A 272 5.08 20.07 9.56
N ALA A 273 4.95 19.78 10.86
CA ALA A 273 5.68 18.72 11.54
C ALA A 273 4.72 17.94 12.46
N VAL A 274 4.91 16.63 12.56
CA VAL A 274 4.08 15.71 13.35
C VAL A 274 4.93 14.64 14.00
N ASP A 275 4.40 14.05 15.08
CA ASP A 275 5.01 12.89 15.73
C ASP A 275 5.09 11.71 14.75
N ALA A 276 6.17 10.93 14.87
CA ALA A 276 6.44 9.77 14.03
C ALA A 276 7.22 8.71 14.82
N VAL A 277 7.37 7.52 14.26
CA VAL A 277 8.28 6.48 14.73
C VAL A 277 9.53 6.49 13.86
N TYR A 278 10.68 6.77 14.47
CA TYR A 278 11.97 6.75 13.78
C TYR A 278 12.46 5.32 13.55
N ALA A 279 12.34 4.46 14.57
CA ALA A 279 12.75 3.06 14.50
C ALA A 279 12.02 2.20 15.54
N THR A 280 12.03 0.89 15.35
CA THR A 280 11.55 -0.08 16.32
C THR A 280 12.57 -1.20 16.48
N THR A 281 12.91 -1.53 17.74
CA THR A 281 13.71 -2.71 18.05
C THR A 281 12.80 -3.82 18.55
N LEU A 282 12.95 -5.00 17.97
CA LEU A 282 12.15 -6.19 18.21
C LEU A 282 13.00 -7.32 18.75
N HIS A 283 12.34 -8.28 19.36
CA HIS A 283 12.88 -9.60 19.64
C HIS A 283 11.99 -10.66 19.01
N ALA A 284 12.54 -11.37 18.05
CA ALA A 284 11.87 -12.41 17.28
C ALA A 284 12.37 -13.79 17.72
N THR A 285 11.44 -14.71 17.95
CA THR A 285 11.70 -16.09 18.35
C THR A 285 11.08 -17.04 17.34
N TYR A 286 11.84 -18.03 16.90
CA TYR A 286 11.41 -19.11 16.02
C TYR A 286 11.81 -20.45 16.65
N VAL A 287 10.83 -21.32 16.88
CA VAL A 287 11.03 -22.67 17.44
C VAL A 287 10.38 -23.67 16.50
N GLY A 288 11.20 -24.25 15.62
CA GLY A 288 10.82 -25.37 14.77
C GLY A 288 11.19 -26.72 15.37
N PRO A 289 10.87 -27.83 14.68
CA PRO A 289 11.16 -29.19 15.16
C PRO A 289 12.66 -29.47 15.41
N ASP A 290 13.54 -28.83 14.64
CA ASP A 290 14.98 -29.12 14.61
C ASP A 290 15.86 -27.87 14.83
N VAL A 291 15.27 -26.67 14.90
CA VAL A 291 15.99 -25.40 15.07
C VAL A 291 15.25 -24.47 16.04
N THR A 292 16.02 -23.85 16.93
CA THR A 292 15.57 -22.72 17.76
C THR A 292 16.44 -21.53 17.40
N TYR A 293 15.80 -20.43 17.02
CA TYR A 293 16.43 -19.20 16.58
C TYR A 293 15.80 -18.02 17.33
N GLU A 294 16.65 -17.15 17.87
CA GLU A 294 16.24 -15.94 18.57
C GLU A 294 17.15 -14.81 18.08
N THR A 295 16.56 -13.69 17.68
CA THR A 295 17.31 -12.53 17.18
C THR A 295 16.70 -11.22 17.65
N GLY A 296 17.54 -10.18 17.70
CA GLY A 296 17.11 -8.80 17.91
C GLY A 296 17.14 -8.08 16.56
N LEU A 297 16.01 -7.50 16.16
CA LEU A 297 15.87 -6.81 14.88
C LEU A 297 15.63 -5.33 15.13
N ARG A 298 16.41 -4.46 14.49
CA ARG A 298 16.13 -3.02 14.48
C ARG A 298 15.60 -2.65 13.11
N VAL A 299 14.33 -2.28 13.07
CA VAL A 299 13.63 -1.83 11.86
C VAL A 299 13.58 -0.32 11.89
N ALA A 300 14.26 0.32 10.95
CA ALA A 300 14.32 1.77 10.83
C ALA A 300 14.22 2.13 9.35
N PRO A 301 13.02 2.43 8.83
CA PRO A 301 12.81 2.66 7.41
C PRO A 301 13.65 3.88 6.91
N ASP A 302 14.64 3.64 6.04
CA ASP A 302 15.53 4.68 5.46
C ASP A 302 14.90 5.44 4.31
N ALA A 303 13.91 4.84 3.69
CA ALA A 303 12.84 5.54 3.05
C ALA A 303 11.59 5.11 3.80
N PHE A 304 10.53 5.90 3.65
CA PHE A 304 9.30 5.23 3.35
C PHE A 304 9.57 4.34 2.09
N GLY A 305 10.21 3.17 2.15
CA GLY A 305 10.22 2.18 1.07
C GLY A 305 11.42 2.11 0.15
N ALA A 306 12.45 1.39 0.60
CA ALA A 306 13.24 0.54 -0.27
C ALA A 306 13.03 -0.90 0.20
N GLY A 307 12.44 -1.75 -0.64
CA GLY A 307 12.35 -3.18 -0.38
C GLY A 307 13.72 -3.85 -0.36
N PRO A 308 13.82 -5.09 0.17
CA PRO A 308 15.06 -5.78 0.55
C PRO A 308 16.02 -6.16 -0.60
N ASN A 309 15.77 -5.72 -1.84
CA ASN A 309 16.55 -6.11 -3.02
C ASN A 309 17.20 -4.96 -3.79
N GLY A 310 17.11 -3.70 -3.33
CA GLY A 310 17.63 -2.56 -4.09
C GLY A 310 17.00 -2.42 -5.48
N LEU A 311 15.84 -3.04 -5.69
CA LEU A 311 14.98 -2.86 -6.85
C LEU A 311 13.73 -2.14 -6.35
N ALA A 312 13.38 -1.05 -7.02
CA ALA A 312 12.42 -0.04 -6.59
C ALA A 312 11.02 -0.59 -6.23
N SER A 313 10.35 0.22 -5.41
CA SER A 313 8.95 0.14 -4.93
C SER A 313 8.67 -0.96 -3.92
N GLU A 314 8.91 -0.69 -2.64
CA GLU A 314 7.96 -1.09 -1.60
C GLU A 314 8.32 -0.51 -0.22
N TYR A 315 7.29 0.03 0.44
CA TYR A 315 7.23 0.56 1.81
C TYR A 315 7.38 2.05 2.03
N GLY A 316 6.95 2.83 1.04
CA GLY A 316 6.35 4.15 1.18
C GLY A 316 6.90 5.25 0.26
N VAL A 317 6.80 6.49 0.71
CA VAL A 317 7.24 7.77 0.19
C VAL A 317 6.07 8.46 -0.46
N PHE A 318 5.67 9.56 0.18
CA PHE A 318 4.63 10.45 -0.27
C PHE A 318 3.34 9.73 -0.67
N GLY A 319 2.37 9.63 0.23
CA GLY A 319 1.02 9.87 -0.25
C GLY A 319 0.87 11.38 -0.43
N PRO A 320 0.89 11.95 -1.65
CA PRO A 320 -0.16 12.94 -1.90
C PRO A 320 -1.46 12.18 -1.62
N PRO A 321 -2.39 12.74 -0.84
CA PRO A 321 -3.58 12.00 -0.45
C PRO A 321 -4.28 11.56 -1.73
N GLY A 322 -4.51 10.25 -1.90
CA GLY A 322 -4.96 9.65 -3.16
C GLY A 322 -6.27 10.26 -3.62
N GLY A 323 -6.23 11.33 -4.42
CA GLY A 323 -7.40 12.17 -4.64
C GLY A 323 -8.55 11.41 -5.29
N ILE A 324 -9.78 11.85 -5.03
CA ILE A 324 -10.98 11.38 -5.70
C ILE A 324 -10.79 11.46 -7.21
N VAL A 325 -10.95 10.34 -7.89
CA VAL A 325 -10.92 10.23 -9.34
C VAL A 325 -12.34 10.35 -9.86
N PHE A 326 -12.56 11.18 -10.87
CA PHE A 326 -13.86 11.28 -11.53
C PHE A 326 -13.72 11.78 -12.97
N THR A 327 -14.82 11.76 -13.72
CA THR A 327 -14.90 12.47 -15.01
C THR A 327 -15.98 13.53 -14.96
N TYR A 328 -15.72 14.66 -15.58
CA TYR A 328 -16.74 15.69 -15.75
C TYR A 328 -17.75 15.28 -16.82
N ASN A 329 -18.98 15.79 -16.69
CA ASN A 329 -20.06 15.56 -17.65
C ASN A 329 -20.04 16.61 -18.78
N ASP A 330 -18.85 16.95 -19.29
CA ASP A 330 -18.62 17.88 -20.39
C ASP A 330 -17.77 17.24 -21.50
N ALA A 331 -17.79 17.86 -22.69
CA ALA A 331 -17.05 17.38 -23.86
C ALA A 331 -15.88 18.32 -24.17
N PRO A 332 -14.64 17.82 -24.36
CA PRO A 332 -14.23 16.42 -24.23
C PRO A 332 -14.29 15.93 -22.78
N THR A 333 -14.56 14.63 -22.57
CA THR A 333 -14.56 14.05 -21.22
C THR A 333 -13.13 13.86 -20.75
N ASN A 334 -12.77 14.57 -19.70
CA ASN A 334 -11.47 14.46 -19.05
C ASN A 334 -11.60 13.70 -17.74
N LEU A 335 -10.64 12.81 -17.50
CA LEU A 335 -10.37 12.31 -16.15
C LEU A 335 -9.85 13.46 -15.28
N ALA A 336 -10.30 13.53 -14.05
CA ALA A 336 -9.97 14.57 -13.10
C ALA A 336 -9.72 14.00 -11.70
N VAL A 337 -8.91 14.71 -10.92
CA VAL A 337 -8.55 14.35 -9.55
C VAL A 337 -8.64 15.54 -8.61
N THR A 338 -9.05 15.31 -7.36
CA THR A 338 -9.12 16.32 -6.30
C THR A 338 -9.08 15.69 -4.91
N ASN A 339 -8.61 16.41 -3.90
CA ASN A 339 -8.37 15.92 -2.55
C ASN A 339 -9.04 16.75 -1.44
N ALA A 340 -9.80 17.80 -1.77
CA ALA A 340 -10.39 18.66 -0.75
C ALA A 340 -11.59 19.44 -1.29
N THR A 341 -12.36 20.01 -0.37
CA THR A 341 -13.31 21.07 -0.72
C THR A 341 -12.58 22.40 -0.94
N GLY A 342 -13.12 23.27 -1.79
CA GLY A 342 -12.56 24.60 -2.00
C GLY A 342 -11.29 24.63 -2.86
N VAL A 343 -10.97 23.53 -3.55
CA VAL A 343 -9.87 23.46 -4.53
C VAL A 343 -10.40 23.14 -5.91
N ASP A 344 -9.77 23.66 -6.96
CA ASP A 344 -10.16 23.33 -8.32
C ASP A 344 -9.68 21.90 -8.67
N PRO A 345 -10.57 20.99 -9.10
CA PRO A 345 -10.15 19.66 -9.51
C PRO A 345 -9.24 19.74 -10.74
N ARG A 346 -8.11 19.03 -10.67
CA ARG A 346 -7.16 18.98 -11.77
C ARG A 346 -7.68 18.04 -12.85
N ARG A 347 -7.69 18.49 -14.11
CA ARG A 347 -8.05 17.68 -15.28
C ARG A 347 -6.81 17.18 -16.00
N PHE A 348 -6.79 15.91 -16.38
CA PHE A 348 -5.80 15.34 -17.28
C PHE A 348 -6.14 15.64 -18.75
N SER A 349 -5.23 15.29 -19.66
CA SER A 349 -5.51 15.29 -21.10
C SER A 349 -6.74 14.43 -21.43
N PRO A 350 -7.49 14.70 -22.52
CA PRO A 350 -8.69 13.93 -22.86
C PRO A 350 -8.41 12.42 -22.91
N THR A 351 -9.20 11.64 -22.15
CA THR A 351 -8.98 10.20 -21.97
C THR A 351 -10.07 9.32 -22.59
N ASP A 352 -11.26 9.87 -22.87
CA ASP A 352 -12.46 9.10 -23.24
C ASP A 352 -12.74 7.91 -22.28
N ALA A 353 -12.42 8.11 -21.00
CA ALA A 353 -12.57 7.08 -19.96
C ALA A 353 -14.04 6.69 -19.75
N THR A 354 -14.32 5.39 -19.75
CA THR A 354 -15.65 4.81 -19.47
C THR A 354 -15.67 3.99 -18.19
N VAL A 355 -14.50 3.56 -17.72
CA VAL A 355 -14.27 2.96 -16.39
C VAL A 355 -13.06 3.64 -15.78
N ILE A 356 -13.14 3.95 -14.50
CA ILE A 356 -12.07 4.58 -13.72
C ILE A 356 -11.76 3.67 -12.52
N GLY A 357 -10.52 3.71 -12.06
CA GLY A 357 -10.10 3.05 -10.84
C GLY A 357 -9.43 4.01 -9.88
N PRO A 358 -9.20 3.55 -8.64
CA PRO A 358 -8.65 4.38 -7.58
C PRO A 358 -7.18 4.76 -7.86
N ARG A 359 -6.79 5.95 -7.41
CA ARG A 359 -5.44 6.52 -7.56
C ARG A 359 -4.66 6.28 -6.27
N GLU A 360 -4.12 5.08 -6.13
CA GLU A 360 -3.49 4.62 -4.88
C GLU A 360 -1.99 4.33 -5.00
N TYR A 361 -1.52 3.99 -6.20
CA TYR A 361 -0.14 3.54 -6.40
C TYR A 361 0.51 4.28 -7.57
N ASP A 362 1.79 4.60 -7.43
CA ASP A 362 2.66 4.93 -8.55
C ASP A 362 3.17 3.62 -9.17
N PHE A 363 2.57 3.27 -10.31
CA PHE A 363 2.93 2.11 -11.11
C PHE A 363 4.05 2.42 -12.10
N THR A 364 4.17 3.68 -12.52
CA THR A 364 5.15 4.11 -13.52
C THR A 364 6.54 4.39 -12.95
N GLY A 365 6.64 4.53 -11.63
CA GLY A 365 7.89 4.77 -10.91
C GLY A 365 8.38 6.21 -11.02
N ASP A 366 7.47 7.16 -11.19
CA ASP A 366 7.78 8.60 -11.32
C ASP A 366 7.42 9.42 -10.05
N ASP A 367 7.12 8.74 -8.95
CA ASP A 367 6.65 9.26 -7.66
C ASP A 367 5.34 10.08 -7.75
N VAL A 368 4.54 9.84 -8.79
CA VAL A 368 3.22 10.43 -8.97
C VAL A 368 2.20 9.33 -9.12
N LEU A 369 1.26 9.26 -8.17
CA LEU A 369 0.21 8.24 -8.19
C LEU A 369 -0.47 8.14 -9.56
N ASP A 370 -0.56 6.93 -10.06
CA ASP A 370 -1.20 6.66 -11.33
C ASP A 370 -2.69 6.47 -11.14
N THR A 371 -3.43 7.01 -12.10
CA THR A 371 -4.87 6.79 -12.18
C THR A 371 -5.17 5.77 -13.27
N PRO A 372 -5.56 4.54 -12.92
CA PRO A 372 -5.96 3.55 -13.91
C PRO A 372 -7.34 3.90 -14.48
N TYR A 373 -7.49 3.77 -15.78
CA TYR A 373 -8.77 3.95 -16.46
C TYR A 373 -8.85 3.05 -17.70
N VAL A 374 -10.08 2.73 -18.10
CA VAL A 374 -10.37 2.04 -19.36
C VAL A 374 -11.06 3.03 -20.29
N ASP A 375 -10.55 3.16 -21.51
CA ASP A 375 -11.19 3.96 -22.55
C ASP A 375 -12.32 3.20 -23.26
N SER A 376 -13.07 3.93 -24.09
CA SER A 376 -14.16 3.35 -24.89
C SER A 376 -13.76 2.25 -25.89
N SER A 377 -12.45 2.02 -26.11
CA SER A 377 -11.94 0.93 -26.94
C SER A 377 -11.62 -0.35 -26.15
N GLY A 378 -11.69 -0.28 -24.82
CA GLY A 378 -11.27 -1.38 -23.93
C GLY A 378 -9.77 -1.41 -23.66
N ALA A 379 -9.06 -0.30 -23.86
CA ALA A 379 -7.66 -0.17 -23.46
C ALA A 379 -7.56 0.31 -22.01
N LEU A 380 -6.91 -0.48 -21.17
CA LEU A 380 -6.55 -0.10 -19.80
C LEU A 380 -5.23 0.65 -19.82
N SER A 381 -5.24 1.86 -19.29
CA SER A 381 -4.08 2.74 -19.20
C SER A 381 -3.96 3.34 -17.81
N LEU A 382 -2.73 3.67 -17.45
CA LEU A 382 -2.37 4.46 -16.29
C LEU A 382 -2.13 5.88 -16.77
N THR A 383 -2.63 6.88 -16.05
CA THR A 383 -2.32 8.27 -16.35
C THR A 383 -2.05 9.08 -15.11
N ASN A 384 -1.10 9.99 -15.25
CA ASN A 384 -0.74 10.96 -14.25
C ASN A 384 -0.24 12.25 -14.96
N GLU A 385 0.47 13.09 -14.22
CA GLU A 385 1.01 14.36 -14.66
C GLU A 385 2.15 14.19 -15.68
N SER A 386 2.86 13.07 -15.62
CA SER A 386 3.99 12.74 -16.50
C SER A 386 3.53 12.14 -17.82
N GLY A 387 2.34 11.52 -17.86
CA GLY A 387 1.74 11.09 -19.11
C GLY A 387 0.72 9.97 -18.96
N THR A 388 0.63 9.16 -20.01
CA THR A 388 -0.27 8.00 -20.08
C THR A 388 0.49 6.78 -20.59
N THR A 389 0.36 5.66 -19.90
CA THR A 389 0.95 4.37 -20.26
C THR A 389 -0.13 3.31 -20.40
N ARG A 390 -0.24 2.68 -21.57
CA ARG A 390 -1.18 1.58 -21.80
C ARG A 390 -0.60 0.25 -21.31
N ILE A 391 -1.36 -0.48 -20.50
CA ILE A 391 -0.89 -1.73 -19.85
C ILE A 391 -1.68 -2.98 -20.25
N ALA A 392 -2.95 -2.85 -20.67
CA ALA A 392 -3.73 -3.98 -21.17
C ALA A 392 -4.75 -3.56 -22.24
N THR A 393 -5.24 -4.55 -22.98
CA THR A 393 -6.31 -4.42 -23.98
C THR A 393 -7.41 -5.44 -23.73
N ASP A 394 -8.53 -5.26 -24.43
CA ASP A 394 -9.71 -6.14 -24.35
C ASP A 394 -10.31 -6.17 -22.94
N VAL A 395 -10.18 -5.06 -22.22
CA VAL A 395 -10.75 -4.86 -20.88
C VAL A 395 -12.21 -4.46 -21.01
N ASP A 396 -13.04 -4.91 -20.05
CA ASP A 396 -14.44 -4.51 -20.01
C ASP A 396 -14.54 -3.00 -19.75
N HIS A 397 -15.18 -2.33 -20.68
CA HIS A 397 -15.38 -0.88 -20.72
C HIS A 397 -16.87 -0.53 -20.64
N THR A 398 -17.73 -1.52 -20.34
CA THR A 398 -19.20 -1.42 -20.33
C THR A 398 -19.78 -1.68 -18.94
N LYS A 399 -19.75 -0.66 -18.08
CA LYS A 399 -20.22 -0.74 -16.68
C LYS A 399 -19.43 -1.79 -15.88
N SER A 400 -18.13 -1.53 -15.73
CA SER A 400 -17.23 -2.33 -14.92
C SER A 400 -16.63 -1.48 -13.79
N LEU A 401 -15.77 -2.10 -12.99
CA LEU A 401 -14.96 -1.50 -11.94
C LEU A 401 -13.52 -1.98 -12.09
N LEU A 402 -12.58 -1.11 -11.75
CA LEU A 402 -11.18 -1.46 -11.56
C LEU A 402 -10.89 -1.44 -10.07
N ALA A 403 -10.23 -2.48 -9.59
CA ALA A 403 -9.64 -2.48 -8.26
C ALA A 403 -8.12 -2.36 -8.38
N VAL A 404 -7.51 -1.73 -7.37
CA VAL A 404 -6.06 -1.65 -7.24
C VAL A 404 -5.70 -2.17 -5.85
N GLY A 405 -4.54 -2.79 -5.72
CA GLY A 405 -4.02 -3.20 -4.42
C GLY A 405 -3.19 -4.47 -4.44
N TYR A 406 -2.83 -4.91 -3.24
CA TYR A 406 -2.13 -6.16 -2.98
C TYR A 406 -3.11 -7.29 -2.77
N TRP A 407 -2.86 -8.45 -3.37
CA TRP A 407 -3.68 -9.62 -3.12
C TRP A 407 -2.88 -10.91 -3.23
N ASN A 408 -3.02 -11.77 -2.22
CA ASN A 408 -2.40 -13.09 -2.15
C ASN A 408 -0.86 -13.06 -2.27
N GLY A 409 -0.23 -12.16 -1.50
CA GLY A 409 1.23 -12.04 -1.39
C GLY A 409 1.94 -11.57 -2.67
N THR A 410 1.23 -10.97 -3.62
CA THR A 410 1.83 -10.37 -4.81
C THR A 410 1.86 -8.85 -4.72
N GLY A 411 2.80 -8.23 -5.43
CA GLY A 411 2.90 -6.76 -5.54
C GLY A 411 1.61 -6.07 -6.03
N PRO A 412 1.56 -4.73 -5.95
CA PRO A 412 0.37 -3.97 -6.28
C PRO A 412 0.01 -4.22 -7.74
N SER A 413 -1.26 -4.30 -8.04
CA SER A 413 -1.73 -4.58 -9.39
C SER A 413 -3.12 -4.03 -9.64
N ILE A 414 -3.49 -3.95 -10.92
CA ILE A 414 -4.83 -3.60 -11.34
C ILE A 414 -5.62 -4.87 -11.64
N PHE A 415 -6.79 -4.98 -11.02
CA PHE A 415 -7.72 -6.08 -11.17
C PHE A 415 -8.90 -5.65 -12.01
N TYR A 416 -9.21 -6.44 -13.03
CA TYR A 416 -10.19 -6.07 -14.05
C TYR A 416 -10.89 -7.28 -14.66
N THR A 417 -11.96 -7.03 -15.41
CA THR A 417 -12.73 -8.06 -16.13
C THR A 417 -12.57 -7.91 -17.64
N LYS A 418 -12.85 -8.99 -18.38
CA LYS A 418 -12.97 -8.96 -19.84
C LYS A 418 -14.42 -9.20 -20.27
N PRO A 419 -14.87 -8.60 -21.40
CA PRO A 419 -16.26 -8.68 -21.82
C PRO A 419 -16.76 -10.13 -21.95
N GLY A 420 -17.77 -10.49 -21.14
CA GLY A 420 -18.47 -11.78 -21.21
C GLY A 420 -17.65 -13.00 -20.80
N ASP A 421 -16.47 -12.81 -20.21
CA ASP A 421 -15.54 -13.89 -19.89
C ASP A 421 -15.76 -14.48 -18.48
N GLY A 422 -16.34 -13.68 -17.57
CA GLY A 422 -16.66 -14.12 -16.21
C GLY A 422 -15.45 -14.42 -15.33
N ARG A 423 -14.29 -13.86 -15.69
CA ARG A 423 -13.02 -14.03 -14.98
C ARG A 423 -12.47 -12.68 -14.50
N VAL A 424 -11.73 -12.72 -13.40
CA VAL A 424 -10.92 -11.59 -12.92
C VAL A 424 -9.49 -11.80 -13.38
N TYR A 425 -8.95 -10.75 -13.99
CA TYR A 425 -7.55 -10.64 -14.38
C TYR A 425 -6.83 -9.68 -13.45
N ARG A 426 -5.53 -9.91 -13.29
CA ARG A 426 -4.60 -8.98 -12.64
C ARG A 426 -3.46 -8.65 -13.60
N VAL A 427 -3.03 -7.39 -13.61
CA VAL A 427 -1.87 -6.92 -14.37
C VAL A 427 -1.12 -5.83 -13.61
N ALA A 428 0.21 -5.85 -13.73
CA ALA A 428 1.09 -4.74 -13.39
C ALA A 428 1.90 -4.31 -14.64
N PRO A 429 2.50 -3.11 -14.66
CA PRO A 429 3.34 -2.67 -15.78
C PRO A 429 4.42 -3.69 -16.13
N SER A 430 4.66 -3.89 -17.42
CA SER A 430 5.64 -4.87 -17.94
C SER A 430 5.34 -6.34 -17.64
N GLU A 431 4.21 -6.66 -17.01
CA GLU A 431 3.75 -8.02 -16.80
C GLU A 431 2.69 -8.45 -17.81
N ASN A 432 2.52 -9.76 -17.97
CA ASN A 432 1.38 -10.29 -18.73
C ASN A 432 0.17 -10.45 -17.82
N PRO A 433 -1.06 -10.14 -18.28
CA PRO A 433 -2.25 -10.39 -17.49
C PRO A 433 -2.39 -11.84 -17.05
N THR A 434 -2.69 -12.04 -15.78
CA THR A 434 -2.91 -13.35 -15.16
C THR A 434 -4.36 -13.50 -14.70
N VAL A 435 -4.92 -14.71 -14.79
CA VAL A 435 -6.26 -14.98 -14.26
C VAL A 435 -6.14 -15.26 -12.77
N VAL A 436 -6.91 -14.53 -11.96
CA VAL A 436 -6.94 -14.66 -10.51
C VAL A 436 -8.15 -15.47 -10.03
N LEU A 437 -9.29 -15.27 -10.70
CA LEU A 437 -10.56 -15.92 -10.38
C LEU A 437 -11.29 -16.30 -11.66
N ASP A 438 -11.86 -17.51 -11.68
CA ASP A 438 -12.82 -17.94 -12.70
C ASP A 438 -14.20 -18.16 -12.07
N ASN A 439 -15.11 -17.22 -12.35
CA ASN A 439 -16.50 -17.27 -11.91
C ASN A 439 -17.48 -17.53 -13.08
N SER A 440 -16.99 -17.96 -14.24
CA SER A 440 -17.78 -18.13 -15.47
C SER A 440 -18.95 -19.12 -15.30
N ALA A 441 -18.80 -20.14 -14.44
CA ALA A 441 -19.84 -21.11 -14.13
C ALA A 441 -20.85 -20.65 -13.07
N ASN A 442 -20.61 -19.53 -12.39
CA ASN A 442 -21.39 -19.07 -11.24
C ASN A 442 -21.91 -17.63 -11.43
N GLY A 443 -22.32 -17.29 -12.65
CA GLY A 443 -22.93 -15.99 -12.96
C GLY A 443 -21.96 -14.91 -13.42
N GLY A 444 -20.67 -15.23 -13.59
CA GLY A 444 -19.68 -14.31 -14.16
C GLY A 444 -19.25 -13.19 -13.19
N VAL A 445 -18.56 -12.20 -13.75
CA VAL A 445 -18.03 -11.02 -13.03
C VAL A 445 -18.26 -9.81 -13.92
N ASP A 446 -18.94 -8.80 -13.38
CA ASP A 446 -19.22 -7.53 -14.06
C ASP A 446 -18.18 -6.46 -13.72
N GLY A 447 -17.56 -6.52 -12.54
CA GLY A 447 -16.49 -5.61 -12.13
C GLY A 447 -15.84 -6.05 -10.82
N VAL A 448 -14.64 -5.55 -10.55
CA VAL A 448 -13.90 -5.83 -9.30
C VAL A 448 -14.07 -4.65 -8.36
N SER A 449 -14.66 -4.88 -7.19
CA SER A 449 -15.02 -3.84 -6.23
C SER A 449 -13.77 -3.28 -5.55
N GLY A 450 -12.89 -4.16 -5.09
CA GLY A 450 -11.71 -3.81 -4.33
C GLY A 450 -11.14 -4.99 -3.57
N ILE A 451 -10.15 -4.70 -2.75
CA ILE A 451 -9.48 -5.67 -1.89
C ILE A 451 -9.52 -5.13 -0.45
N GLY A 452 -9.75 -6.01 0.52
CA GLY A 452 -9.70 -5.67 1.94
C GLY A 452 -10.16 -6.83 2.82
N ASP A 453 -9.72 -6.82 4.08
CA ASP A 453 -10.17 -7.75 5.13
C ASP A 453 -11.62 -7.48 5.49
N VAL A 454 -12.54 -8.25 4.92
CA VAL A 454 -13.99 -8.06 5.12
C VAL A 454 -14.58 -9.07 6.09
N ASP A 455 -13.88 -10.17 6.38
CA ASP A 455 -14.35 -11.20 7.31
C ASP A 455 -13.67 -11.14 8.70
N GLY A 456 -12.66 -10.28 8.86
CA GLY A 456 -11.98 -9.96 10.10
C GLY A 456 -10.95 -11.01 10.53
N ASP A 457 -10.41 -11.79 9.59
CA ASP A 457 -9.41 -12.81 9.89
C ASP A 457 -7.96 -12.32 9.82
N GLY A 458 -7.75 -11.09 9.31
CA GLY A 458 -6.47 -10.41 9.16
C GLY A 458 -5.83 -10.55 7.77
N GLU A 459 -6.41 -11.33 6.87
CA GLU A 459 -6.03 -11.41 5.46
C GLU A 459 -6.95 -10.54 4.59
N ASN A 460 -6.51 -10.17 3.39
CA ASN A 460 -7.30 -9.36 2.48
C ASN A 460 -8.02 -10.20 1.42
N GLU A 461 -9.33 -10.05 1.32
CA GLU A 461 -10.13 -10.74 0.31
C GLU A 461 -10.33 -9.91 -0.95
N LEU A 462 -10.52 -10.60 -2.07
CA LEU A 462 -10.96 -9.95 -3.31
C LEU A 462 -12.49 -9.88 -3.34
N VAL A 463 -13.02 -8.66 -3.40
CA VAL A 463 -14.46 -8.41 -3.50
C VAL A 463 -14.83 -8.02 -4.93
N PHE A 464 -15.85 -8.65 -5.49
CA PHE A 464 -16.29 -8.41 -6.87
C PHE A 464 -17.80 -8.43 -7.02
N VAL A 465 -18.30 -7.81 -8.09
CA VAL A 465 -19.72 -7.81 -8.47
C VAL A 465 -19.94 -8.86 -9.56
N GLY A 466 -20.83 -9.81 -9.33
CA GLY A 466 -21.21 -10.83 -10.32
C GLY A 466 -22.35 -10.38 -11.25
N GLY A 467 -22.59 -11.15 -12.32
CA GLY A 467 -23.60 -10.87 -13.36
C GLY A 467 -25.06 -10.75 -12.90
N SER A 468 -25.34 -11.10 -11.64
CA SER A 468 -26.66 -10.96 -11.01
C SER A 468 -26.77 -9.74 -10.10
N GLN A 469 -25.79 -8.82 -10.17
CA GLN A 469 -25.62 -7.65 -9.29
C GLN A 469 -25.20 -7.98 -7.85
N GLU A 470 -25.07 -9.25 -7.51
CA GLU A 470 -24.63 -9.71 -6.20
C GLU A 470 -23.12 -9.48 -6.04
N GLN A 471 -22.70 -8.96 -4.89
CA GLN A 471 -21.30 -8.92 -4.50
C GLN A 471 -20.86 -10.24 -3.86
N TYR A 472 -19.59 -10.59 -4.07
CA TYR A 472 -18.97 -11.81 -3.59
C TYR A 472 -17.59 -11.52 -3.00
N VAL A 473 -17.20 -12.36 -2.05
CA VAL A 473 -15.87 -12.41 -1.43
C VAL A 473 -15.11 -13.62 -1.96
N TYR A 474 -13.83 -13.46 -2.25
CA TYR A 474 -12.94 -14.51 -2.70
C TYR A 474 -11.63 -14.51 -1.91
N GLN A 475 -11.41 -15.59 -1.14
CA GLN A 475 -10.25 -15.75 -0.26
C GLN A 475 -8.93 -15.87 -1.05
N PRO A 476 -7.80 -15.43 -0.47
CA PRO A 476 -6.47 -15.53 -1.08
C PRO A 476 -6.03 -16.97 -1.39
N GLU A 477 -6.34 -17.95 -0.52
CA GLU A 477 -6.05 -19.37 -0.75
C GLU A 477 -6.88 -19.98 -1.91
N GLY A 478 -7.86 -19.22 -2.40
CA GLY A 478 -8.74 -19.56 -3.50
C GLY A 478 -9.91 -20.45 -3.10
N GLY A 479 -10.66 -20.91 -4.11
CA GLY A 479 -11.80 -21.79 -3.90
C GLY A 479 -13.07 -21.28 -4.56
N LYS A 480 -14.21 -21.34 -3.85
CA LYS A 480 -15.47 -20.83 -4.36
C LYS A 480 -15.76 -19.48 -3.73
N ALA A 481 -16.08 -18.50 -4.56
CA ALA A 481 -16.53 -17.19 -4.09
C ALA A 481 -17.83 -17.31 -3.27
N THR A 482 -17.87 -16.57 -2.16
CA THR A 482 -18.99 -16.55 -1.21
C THR A 482 -19.82 -15.29 -1.43
N GLN A 483 -21.14 -15.44 -1.56
CA GLN A 483 -22.02 -14.29 -1.76
C GLN A 483 -22.14 -13.46 -0.48
N ILE A 484 -22.07 -12.14 -0.62
CA ILE A 484 -22.29 -11.20 0.48
C ILE A 484 -23.78 -11.07 0.76
N SER A 485 -24.19 -11.33 2.00
CA SER A 485 -25.55 -11.10 2.46
C SER A 485 -25.87 -9.61 2.35
N ASN A 486 -27.03 -9.26 1.78
CA ASN A 486 -27.33 -7.88 1.42
C ASN A 486 -26.25 -7.25 0.51
N GLY A 487 -25.58 -7.99 -0.38
CA GLY A 487 -24.53 -7.48 -1.27
C GLY A 487 -24.98 -6.99 -2.66
N LYS A 488 -26.28 -6.84 -2.94
CA LYS A 488 -26.74 -6.36 -4.26
C LYS A 488 -26.33 -4.92 -4.57
N ALA A 489 -25.46 -4.73 -5.55
CA ALA A 489 -25.03 -3.43 -6.05
C ALA A 489 -25.81 -3.05 -7.33
N ALA A 490 -26.47 -1.89 -7.34
CA ALA A 490 -27.26 -1.48 -8.49
C ALA A 490 -26.38 -1.17 -9.69
N GLN A 491 -26.81 -1.68 -10.84
CA GLN A 491 -26.17 -1.37 -12.12
C GLN A 491 -27.16 -0.60 -13.01
N ASN A 492 -26.79 0.60 -13.46
CA ASN A 492 -27.58 1.36 -14.43
C ASN A 492 -26.70 2.04 -15.48
N GLN A 493 -25.94 3.05 -15.08
CA GLN A 493 -24.97 3.73 -15.94
C GLN A 493 -23.55 3.28 -15.63
N GLY A 494 -23.26 2.96 -14.37
CA GLY A 494 -22.09 2.20 -13.93
C GLY A 494 -22.51 1.13 -12.90
N VAL A 495 -21.54 0.64 -12.14
CA VAL A 495 -21.74 -0.33 -11.05
C VAL A 495 -21.71 0.41 -9.71
N GLY A 496 -22.80 0.35 -8.96
CA GLY A 496 -22.96 1.01 -7.66
C GLY A 496 -22.25 0.30 -6.52
N ALA A 497 -20.94 0.12 -6.62
CA ALA A 497 -20.09 -0.48 -5.60
C ALA A 497 -18.72 0.22 -5.56
N SER A 498 -17.97 -0.03 -4.50
CA SER A 498 -16.62 0.51 -4.30
C SER A 498 -15.72 -0.49 -3.58
N GLN A 499 -14.50 -0.07 -3.32
CA GLN A 499 -13.57 -0.80 -2.48
C GLN A 499 -14.14 -1.02 -1.07
N PRO A 500 -13.91 -2.21 -0.47
CA PRO A 500 -14.12 -2.39 0.95
C PRO A 500 -13.24 -1.44 1.75
N THR A 501 -13.79 -0.82 2.79
CA THR A 501 -13.07 0.18 3.58
C THR A 501 -13.45 0.07 5.06
N ASP A 502 -12.46 0.19 5.93
CA ASP A 502 -12.67 0.28 7.37
C ASP A 502 -12.96 1.74 7.76
N PHE A 503 -14.24 2.04 8.02
CA PHE A 503 -14.70 3.39 8.33
C PHE A 503 -14.62 3.75 9.81
N ASP A 504 -14.44 2.78 10.71
CA ASP A 504 -14.38 3.03 12.17
C ASP A 504 -13.05 2.65 12.82
N GLY A 505 -12.11 2.11 12.04
CA GLY A 505 -10.77 1.78 12.52
C GLY A 505 -10.72 0.50 13.35
N ASP A 506 -11.74 -0.36 13.28
CA ASP A 506 -11.76 -1.64 14.02
C ASP A 506 -10.94 -2.76 13.36
N GLY A 507 -10.32 -2.48 12.20
CA GLY A 507 -9.53 -3.42 11.43
C GLY A 507 -10.34 -4.26 10.45
N VAL A 508 -11.67 -4.10 10.37
CA VAL A 508 -12.53 -4.85 9.46
C VAL A 508 -13.22 -3.93 8.46
N ALA A 509 -13.00 -4.19 7.19
CA ALA A 509 -13.58 -3.44 6.09
C ALA A 509 -15.07 -3.74 5.91
N ARG A 510 -15.85 -2.68 5.69
CA ARG A 510 -17.26 -2.77 5.27
C ARG A 510 -17.33 -2.51 3.78
N VAL A 511 -18.35 -3.07 3.13
CA VAL A 511 -18.54 -2.95 1.69
C VAL A 511 -19.56 -1.86 1.37
N PRO A 512 -19.15 -0.71 0.82
CA PRO A 512 -20.06 0.34 0.40
C PRO A 512 -20.74 -0.03 -0.91
N ARG A 513 -22.02 0.34 -1.02
CA ARG A 513 -22.79 0.12 -2.25
C ARG A 513 -23.97 1.08 -2.41
N VAL A 514 -24.39 1.22 -3.65
CA VAL A 514 -25.65 1.87 -4.04
C VAL A 514 -26.68 0.80 -4.40
N ASP A 515 -27.85 0.81 -3.75
CA ASP A 515 -28.90 -0.18 -4.00
C ASP A 515 -29.83 0.19 -5.19
N GLY A 516 -30.73 -0.73 -5.53
CA GLY A 516 -31.68 -0.56 -6.64
C GLY A 516 -32.63 0.63 -6.50
N SER A 517 -32.75 1.21 -5.30
CA SER A 517 -33.55 2.40 -5.00
C SER A 517 -32.72 3.69 -5.00
N GLY A 518 -31.40 3.60 -5.20
CA GLY A 518 -30.49 4.75 -5.13
C GLY A 518 -30.16 5.17 -3.70
N ASN A 519 -30.22 4.24 -2.73
CA ASN A 519 -29.70 4.46 -1.39
C ASN A 519 -28.23 4.05 -1.32
N LEU A 520 -27.43 4.80 -0.54
CA LEU A 520 -26.07 4.41 -0.16
C LEU A 520 -26.14 3.58 1.13
N ASN A 521 -25.51 2.42 1.13
CA ASN A 521 -25.45 1.55 2.30
C ASN A 521 -24.02 1.06 2.53
N LEU A 522 -23.70 0.78 3.80
CA LEU A 522 -22.54 -0.01 4.22
C LEU A 522 -23.01 -1.41 4.62
N VAL A 523 -22.31 -2.42 4.13
CA VAL A 523 -22.59 -3.82 4.43
C VAL A 523 -21.43 -4.42 5.20
N ASP A 524 -21.72 -4.94 6.39
CA ASP A 524 -20.78 -5.78 7.14
C ASP A 524 -20.92 -7.23 6.64
N VAL A 525 -19.83 -7.80 6.15
CA VAL A 525 -19.83 -9.14 5.54
C VAL A 525 -19.98 -10.24 6.60
N ARG A 526 -19.51 -10.01 7.84
CA ARG A 526 -19.46 -11.02 8.91
C ARG A 526 -20.86 -11.47 9.33
N ASP A 527 -21.80 -10.54 9.39
CA ASP A 527 -23.17 -10.79 9.85
C ASP A 527 -24.26 -10.36 8.85
N GLY A 528 -23.88 -9.68 7.76
CA GLY A 528 -24.80 -9.17 6.75
C GLY A 528 -25.55 -7.91 7.19
N THR A 529 -25.14 -7.25 8.27
CA THR A 529 -25.71 -5.97 8.71
C THR A 529 -25.61 -4.97 7.57
N ASN A 530 -26.72 -4.27 7.29
CA ASN A 530 -26.81 -3.28 6.22
C ASN A 530 -27.25 -1.95 6.81
N GLU A 531 -26.30 -1.05 6.98
CA GLU A 531 -26.52 0.30 7.45
C GLU A 531 -26.80 1.23 6.28
N LYS A 532 -27.82 2.08 6.41
CA LYS A 532 -28.17 3.04 5.37
C LYS A 532 -27.61 4.40 5.70
N ILE A 533 -26.69 4.87 4.88
CA ILE A 533 -25.99 6.14 5.03
C ILE A 533 -26.79 7.27 4.37
N VAL A 534 -27.21 7.07 3.11
CA VAL A 534 -27.98 8.06 2.34
C VAL A 534 -29.27 7.45 1.83
N SER A 535 -30.40 8.12 2.08
CA SER A 535 -31.72 7.66 1.66
C SER A 535 -32.16 8.29 0.33
N GLY A 536 -31.78 7.65 -0.78
CA GLY A 536 -32.18 8.03 -2.13
C GLY A 536 -31.34 9.15 -2.73
N GLY A 537 -31.51 9.38 -4.03
CA GLY A 537 -30.84 10.49 -4.75
C GLY A 537 -29.39 10.22 -5.15
N VAL A 538 -28.85 9.04 -4.82
CA VAL A 538 -27.52 8.59 -5.25
C VAL A 538 -27.61 7.97 -6.64
N ALA A 539 -26.70 8.32 -7.54
CA ALA A 539 -26.63 7.69 -8.85
C ALA A 539 -26.16 6.24 -8.71
N LYS A 540 -26.69 5.36 -9.56
CA LYS A 540 -26.32 3.93 -9.62
C LYS A 540 -25.03 3.80 -10.43
N SER A 541 -23.94 4.23 -9.82
CA SER A 541 -22.60 4.39 -10.36
C SER A 541 -21.57 4.19 -9.25
N PRO A 542 -20.29 4.00 -9.60
CA PRO A 542 -19.21 3.85 -8.63
C PRO A 542 -19.19 4.98 -7.59
N ILE A 543 -18.83 4.62 -6.37
CA ILE A 543 -18.63 5.50 -5.20
C ILE A 543 -17.21 5.25 -4.66
N THR A 544 -16.71 6.10 -3.78
CA THR A 544 -15.40 5.89 -3.15
C THR A 544 -15.38 6.46 -1.73
N ALA A 545 -14.39 6.06 -0.93
CA ALA A 545 -14.16 6.59 0.40
C ALA A 545 -12.96 7.52 0.40
N TYR A 546 -13.08 8.67 1.06
CA TYR A 546 -12.00 9.64 1.13
C TYR A 546 -12.22 10.63 2.28
N ASP A 547 -11.15 11.01 2.97
CA ASP A 547 -11.16 12.09 3.97
C ASP A 547 -11.14 13.45 3.27
N ILE A 548 -12.31 14.08 3.17
CA ILE A 548 -12.55 15.28 2.35
C ILE A 548 -12.34 16.58 3.11
N ASP A 549 -12.57 16.56 4.42
CA ASP A 549 -12.46 17.75 5.26
C ASP A 549 -11.24 17.74 6.20
N GLY A 550 -10.44 16.67 6.16
CA GLY A 550 -9.18 16.54 6.86
C GLY A 550 -9.34 16.23 8.34
N ASP A 551 -10.51 15.74 8.76
CA ASP A 551 -10.79 15.39 10.15
C ASP A 551 -10.36 13.96 10.53
N ARG A 552 -9.87 13.19 9.53
CA ARG A 552 -9.36 11.82 9.63
C ARG A 552 -10.44 10.75 9.81
N ALA A 553 -11.71 11.13 9.76
CA ALA A 553 -12.79 10.21 9.42
C ALA A 553 -12.89 10.10 7.90
N LEU A 554 -13.44 8.98 7.42
CA LEU A 554 -13.64 8.77 5.98
C LEU A 554 -15.07 9.12 5.59
N GLU A 555 -15.20 9.99 4.61
CA GLU A 555 -16.47 10.26 3.95
C GLU A 555 -16.71 9.24 2.85
N ILE A 556 -17.97 9.09 2.43
CA ILE A 556 -18.28 8.40 1.18
C ILE A 556 -18.65 9.42 0.11
N VAL A 557 -17.83 9.48 -0.93
CA VAL A 557 -17.99 10.35 -2.09
C VAL A 557 -18.82 9.65 -3.16
N TYR A 558 -19.78 10.37 -3.75
CA TYR A 558 -20.69 9.82 -4.75
C TYR A 558 -21.19 10.90 -5.72
N VAL A 559 -21.69 10.45 -6.88
CA VAL A 559 -22.43 11.32 -7.81
C VAL A 559 -23.94 11.21 -7.51
N ASN A 560 -24.64 12.33 -7.36
CA ASN A 560 -26.09 12.31 -7.18
C ASN A 560 -26.85 12.21 -8.52
N THR A 561 -28.17 12.03 -8.48
CA THR A 561 -28.99 11.90 -9.71
C THR A 561 -28.96 13.11 -10.63
N ASN A 562 -28.59 14.29 -10.09
CA ASN A 562 -28.44 15.54 -10.82
C ASN A 562 -27.01 15.79 -11.33
N SER A 563 -26.11 14.79 -11.23
CA SER A 563 -24.71 14.88 -11.66
C SER A 563 -23.82 15.80 -10.82
N HIS A 564 -24.16 16.08 -9.56
CA HIS A 564 -23.24 16.77 -8.64
C HIS A 564 -22.42 15.73 -7.87
N LEU A 565 -21.12 16.00 -7.68
CA LEU A 565 -20.32 15.28 -6.70
C LEU A 565 -20.77 15.71 -5.31
N MET A 566 -21.00 14.71 -4.47
CA MET A 566 -21.43 14.84 -3.09
C MET A 566 -20.50 13.98 -2.22
N TYR A 567 -20.44 14.29 -0.94
CA TYR A 567 -19.87 13.40 0.06
C TYR A 567 -20.85 13.23 1.22
N ALA A 568 -20.85 12.05 1.82
CA ALA A 568 -21.55 11.75 3.07
C ALA A 568 -20.50 11.67 4.18
N ASP A 569 -20.56 12.62 5.10
CA ASP A 569 -19.72 12.75 6.28
C ASP A 569 -20.40 12.09 7.49
N ASN A 570 -19.64 11.74 8.52
CA ASN A 570 -20.06 11.10 9.75
C ASN A 570 -20.76 9.75 9.49
N VAL A 571 -20.16 8.96 8.60
CA VAL A 571 -20.70 7.71 8.03
C VAL A 571 -21.02 6.66 9.09
N THR A 572 -20.21 6.57 10.15
CA THR A 572 -20.39 5.61 11.26
C THR A 572 -21.31 6.13 12.37
N GLY A 573 -21.84 7.36 12.19
CA GLY A 573 -22.73 8.04 13.12
C GLY A 573 -24.02 8.51 12.44
N THR A 574 -24.28 9.81 12.51
CA THR A 574 -25.44 10.41 11.81
C THR A 574 -24.94 11.10 10.56
N ALA A 575 -25.08 10.42 9.42
CA ALA A 575 -24.53 10.90 8.18
C ALA A 575 -25.12 12.27 7.75
N MET A 576 -24.25 13.19 7.35
CA MET A 576 -24.60 14.47 6.73
C MET A 576 -24.10 14.49 5.29
N THR A 577 -24.91 14.99 4.36
CA THR A 577 -24.55 15.02 2.94
C THR A 577 -24.31 16.44 2.46
N GLU A 578 -23.15 16.69 1.87
CA GLU A 578 -22.74 18.00 1.36
C GLU A 578 -22.24 17.88 -0.09
N PRO A 579 -22.42 18.92 -0.93
CA PRO A 579 -21.85 18.93 -2.26
C PRO A 579 -20.35 19.22 -2.21
N LEU A 580 -19.58 18.55 -3.06
CA LEU A 580 -18.19 18.91 -3.29
C LEU A 580 -18.15 20.25 -4.04
N ARG A 581 -17.39 21.21 -3.52
CA ARG A 581 -17.25 22.56 -4.09
C ARG A 581 -15.81 22.82 -4.51
N ASN A 582 -15.64 23.54 -5.61
CA ASN A 582 -14.33 23.99 -6.10
C ASN A 582 -13.87 25.29 -5.40
N ALA A 583 -12.75 25.86 -5.84
CA ALA A 583 -12.18 27.07 -5.24
C ALA A 583 -13.04 28.33 -5.36
N THR A 584 -13.98 28.37 -6.31
CA THR A 584 -14.94 29.47 -6.46
C THR A 584 -16.22 29.28 -5.63
N GLY A 585 -16.35 28.13 -4.95
CA GLY A 585 -17.54 27.72 -4.20
C GLY A 585 -18.64 27.10 -5.08
N GLU A 586 -18.37 26.89 -6.37
CA GLU A 586 -19.29 26.22 -7.30
C GLU A 586 -19.26 24.71 -7.07
N GLU A 587 -20.42 24.07 -7.25
CA GLU A 587 -20.55 22.63 -7.08
C GLU A 587 -19.91 21.88 -8.25
N VAL A 588 -19.13 20.85 -7.94
CA VAL A 588 -18.43 20.04 -8.94
C VAL A 588 -19.41 19.07 -9.58
N LEU A 589 -19.39 18.97 -10.92
CA LEU A 589 -20.25 18.08 -11.68
C LEU A 589 -19.49 16.83 -12.14
N GLY A 590 -20.12 15.67 -11.95
CA GLY A 590 -19.57 14.35 -12.30
C GLY A 590 -20.43 13.56 -13.29
N SER A 591 -19.77 12.68 -14.00
CA SER A 591 -20.40 11.69 -14.87
C SER A 591 -21.00 10.55 -14.04
N LYS A 592 -22.30 10.30 -14.24
CA LYS A 592 -22.97 9.14 -13.67
C LYS A 592 -22.60 7.82 -14.37
N ALA A 593 -21.89 7.89 -15.50
CA ALA A 593 -21.40 6.68 -16.18
C ALA A 593 -20.17 6.12 -15.48
N THR A 594 -19.18 6.97 -15.20
CA THR A 594 -17.94 6.56 -14.51
C THR A 594 -18.08 6.59 -12.99
N GLY A 595 -18.98 7.41 -12.44
CA GLY A 595 -19.05 7.65 -11.00
C GLY A 595 -17.78 8.33 -10.49
N VAL A 596 -17.37 7.93 -9.29
CA VAL A 596 -16.10 8.31 -8.65
C VAL A 596 -15.34 7.05 -8.24
N ALA A 597 -14.02 7.14 -8.16
CA ALA A 597 -13.13 6.09 -7.68
C ALA A 597 -12.07 6.65 -6.73
#